data_AF-A0A1V6IWR2-F1
#
_entry.id   AF-A0A1V6IWR2-F1
#
_cell.length_a   1.000
_cell.length_b   1.000
_cell.length_c   1.000
_cell.angle_alpha   90.00
_cell.angle_beta   90.00
_cell.angle_gamma   90.00
#
_symmetry.space_group_name_H-M   'P 1'
#
loop_
_entity.id
_entity.type
_entity.pdbx_description
1 polymer ?
#
loop_
_entity_poly.entity_id
_entity_poly.type
_entity_poly.pdbx_seq_one_letter_code
_entity_poly.pdbx_strand_id
1 'polypeptide(L)'
;MKRKKILLNIVSLIICLYTIIPIPLICHADNEEAQQLFLNGVTITEWEMGPRDNDLLSQIQLIVNIVYELIGVIFFILIIYGGILWMTAGGKDEQVKKAQNIIQRSAIGLFIVVLAYAITYFILKQIL
;
A
#
# COMPACT_ATOMS: atom_id res chain seq x y z
N MET A 1 8.58 30.25 -5.76
CA MET A 1 9.76 29.37 -5.52
C MET A 1 9.67 28.50 -4.26
N LYS A 2 9.07 28.96 -3.15
CA LYS A 2 8.98 28.20 -1.87
C LYS A 2 8.12 26.92 -1.92
N ARG A 3 7.01 26.90 -2.70
CA ARG A 3 6.09 25.75 -2.80
C ARG A 3 6.67 24.52 -3.52
N LYS A 4 7.54 24.72 -4.52
CA LYS A 4 8.25 23.62 -5.20
C LYS A 4 9.25 22.92 -4.26
N LYS A 5 9.89 23.68 -3.36
CA LYS A 5 10.81 23.12 -2.36
C LYS A 5 10.07 22.28 -1.30
N ILE A 6 8.86 22.67 -0.91
CA ILE A 6 8.03 21.92 0.06
C ILE A 6 7.54 20.61 -0.55
N LEU A 7 7.06 20.62 -1.79
CA LEU A 7 6.66 19.39 -2.50
C LEU A 7 7.83 18.44 -2.73
N LEU A 8 9.01 18.97 -3.10
CA LEU A 8 10.22 18.17 -3.25
C LEU A 8 10.64 17.51 -1.92
N ASN A 9 10.46 18.23 -0.79
CA ASN A 9 10.79 17.72 0.54
C ASN A 9 9.82 16.63 1.02
N ILE A 10 8.52 16.74 0.71
CA ILE A 10 7.51 15.70 1.05
C ILE A 10 7.73 14.44 0.20
N VAL A 11 8.01 14.61 -1.09
CA VAL A 11 8.31 13.48 -1.99
C VAL A 11 9.62 12.80 -1.58
N SER A 12 10.65 13.57 -1.21
CA SER A 12 11.89 13.03 -0.64
C SER A 12 11.66 12.31 0.69
N LEU A 13 10.72 12.78 1.52
CA LEU A 13 10.39 12.15 2.80
C LEU A 13 9.62 10.85 2.62
N ILE A 14 8.71 10.76 1.64
CA ILE A 14 7.99 9.53 1.29
C ILE A 14 8.93 8.49 0.66
N ILE A 15 9.86 8.92 -0.21
CA ILE A 15 10.90 8.05 -0.78
C ILE A 15 11.85 7.59 0.33
N CYS A 16 12.22 8.47 1.27
CA CYS A 16 13.04 8.10 2.42
C CYS A 16 12.32 7.10 3.34
N LEU A 17 11.02 7.29 3.60
CA LEU A 17 10.19 6.36 4.38
C LEU A 17 10.02 5.00 3.67
N TYR A 18 9.92 5.01 2.35
CA TYR A 18 9.88 3.81 1.49
C TYR A 18 11.24 3.12 1.36
N THR A 19 12.36 3.80 1.65
CA THR A 19 13.69 3.18 1.75
C THR A 19 14.06 2.74 3.16
N ILE A 20 13.37 3.26 4.19
CA ILE A 20 13.51 2.85 5.61
C ILE A 20 12.82 1.49 5.86
N ILE A 21 11.95 1.07 4.96
CA ILE A 21 11.34 -0.26 4.94
C ILE A 21 11.80 -0.93 3.63
N PRO A 22 12.38 -2.15 3.59
CA PRO A 22 12.94 -3.00 4.63
C PRO A 22 14.33 -3.57 4.26
N ILE A 23 15.31 -3.60 5.18
CA ILE A 23 16.44 -4.56 5.14
C ILE A 23 16.78 -4.92 6.60
N PRO A 24 16.82 -6.22 6.94
CA PRO A 24 16.89 -6.73 8.30
C PRO A 24 18.29 -6.51 8.89
N LEU A 25 18.37 -5.96 10.10
CA LEU A 25 19.61 -5.98 10.86
C LEU A 25 19.31 -6.35 12.32
N ILE A 26 19.44 -7.65 12.58
CA ILE A 26 19.97 -8.28 13.79
C ILE A 26 20.35 -7.27 14.89
N CYS A 27 19.38 -6.89 15.72
CA CYS A 27 19.67 -6.46 17.08
C CYS A 27 19.82 -7.73 17.92
N HIS A 28 21.03 -8.00 18.39
CA HIS A 28 21.31 -9.13 19.28
C HIS A 28 20.62 -8.89 20.62
N ALA A 29 19.43 -9.48 20.79
CA ALA A 29 18.91 -9.91 22.07
C ALA A 29 18.76 -11.44 21.97
N ASP A 30 19.17 -12.13 23.02
CA ASP A 30 19.42 -13.58 23.08
C ASP A 30 18.12 -14.41 23.05
N ASN A 31 17.35 -14.31 21.97
CA ASN A 31 16.14 -15.09 21.73
C ASN A 31 15.96 -15.41 20.24
N GLU A 32 16.53 -16.55 19.82
CA GLU A 32 16.39 -17.11 18.47
C GLU A 32 14.92 -17.19 18.00
N GLU A 33 13.95 -17.36 18.91
CA GLU A 33 12.52 -17.43 18.60
C GLU A 33 11.93 -16.10 18.08
N ALA A 34 12.38 -14.95 18.62
CA ALA A 34 11.85 -13.65 18.21
C ALA A 34 12.45 -13.18 16.88
N GLN A 35 13.71 -13.55 16.62
CA GLN A 35 14.32 -13.36 15.29
C GLN A 35 13.56 -14.20 14.25
N GLN A 36 13.25 -15.46 14.52
CA GLN A 36 12.48 -16.30 13.59
C GLN A 36 11.05 -15.76 13.34
N LEU A 37 10.36 -15.18 14.32
CA LEU A 37 9.05 -14.55 14.12
C LEU A 37 9.09 -13.25 13.31
N PHE A 38 10.14 -12.45 13.46
CA PHE A 38 10.35 -11.25 12.64
C PHE A 38 10.84 -11.62 11.24
N LEU A 39 11.73 -12.61 11.11
CA LEU A 39 12.13 -13.18 9.83
C LEU A 39 10.90 -13.81 9.15
N ASN A 40 9.97 -14.48 9.84
CA ASN A 40 8.69 -14.92 9.26
C ASN A 40 7.72 -13.77 8.92
N GLY A 41 7.81 -12.65 9.65
CA GLY A 41 7.07 -11.41 9.38
C GLY A 41 7.69 -10.54 8.28
N VAL A 42 8.94 -10.78 7.92
CA VAL A 42 9.71 -10.11 6.85
C VAL A 42 9.94 -11.04 5.65
N THR A 43 9.89 -12.37 5.81
CA THR A 43 9.91 -13.33 4.70
C THR A 43 8.56 -13.42 4.00
N ILE A 44 7.47 -12.95 4.61
CA ILE A 44 6.25 -12.58 3.85
C ILE A 44 6.45 -11.35 2.96
N THR A 45 7.59 -10.66 3.06
CA THR A 45 8.07 -9.68 2.08
C THR A 45 9.31 -10.16 1.29
N GLU A 46 9.82 -11.36 1.56
CA GLU A 46 10.82 -12.03 0.71
C GLU A 46 10.15 -13.06 -0.19
N TRP A 47 10.74 -13.22 -1.35
CA TRP A 47 10.21 -14.03 -2.42
C TRP A 47 10.56 -15.50 -2.19
N GLU A 48 10.09 -16.10 -1.10
CA GLU A 48 10.24 -17.53 -0.84
C GLU A 48 8.97 -18.27 -1.26
N MET A 49 8.97 -18.57 -2.56
CA MET A 49 8.77 -19.91 -3.10
C MET A 49 7.84 -20.76 -2.24
N GLY A 50 6.56 -20.75 -2.62
CA GLY A 50 5.68 -21.87 -2.32
C GLY A 50 6.35 -23.21 -2.66
N PRO A 51 5.82 -24.32 -2.12
CA PRO A 51 6.32 -25.66 -2.40
C PRO A 51 6.69 -25.80 -3.88
N ARG A 52 7.82 -26.47 -4.16
CA ARG A 52 8.38 -26.73 -5.50
C ARG A 52 7.51 -27.73 -6.25
N ASP A 53 6.26 -27.36 -6.37
CA ASP A 53 5.21 -27.95 -7.12
C ASP A 53 4.93 -26.81 -8.09
N ASN A 54 5.17 -27.04 -9.36
CA ASN A 54 4.93 -26.14 -10.48
C ASN A 54 3.41 -25.91 -10.67
N ASP A 55 2.74 -25.56 -9.58
CA ASP A 55 1.35 -25.25 -9.46
C ASP A 55 1.18 -23.82 -9.92
N LEU A 56 0.59 -23.70 -11.11
CA LEU A 56 0.16 -22.46 -11.74
C LEU A 56 -0.58 -21.53 -10.76
N LEU A 57 -1.25 -22.12 -9.74
CA LEU A 57 -1.94 -21.43 -8.67
C LEU A 57 -1.02 -20.51 -7.84
N SER A 58 0.18 -20.94 -7.48
CA SER A 58 1.10 -20.12 -6.67
C SER A 58 1.62 -18.91 -7.44
N GLN A 59 1.88 -19.06 -8.74
CA GLN A 59 2.34 -17.95 -9.58
C GLN A 59 1.22 -16.91 -9.79
N ILE A 60 -0.02 -17.38 -9.99
CA ILE A 60 -1.18 -16.50 -10.12
C ILE A 60 -1.38 -15.69 -8.83
N GLN A 61 -1.25 -16.32 -7.66
CA GLN A 61 -1.45 -15.64 -6.39
C GLN A 61 -0.42 -14.53 -6.15
N LEU A 62 0.84 -14.77 -6.51
CA LEU A 62 1.90 -13.76 -6.43
C LEU A 62 1.62 -12.55 -7.35
N ILE A 63 1.24 -12.80 -8.60
CA ILE A 63 0.95 -11.75 -9.58
C ILE A 63 -0.24 -10.91 -9.12
N VAL A 64 -1.29 -11.57 -8.60
CA VAL A 64 -2.48 -10.91 -8.09
C VAL A 64 -2.12 -10.00 -6.91
N ASN A 65 -1.35 -10.48 -5.93
CA ASN A 65 -0.97 -9.68 -4.76
C ASN A 65 -0.19 -8.41 -5.15
N ILE A 66 0.81 -8.54 -6.02
CA ILE A 66 1.61 -7.38 -6.49
C ILE A 66 0.73 -6.34 -7.18
N VAL A 67 -0.23 -6.78 -8.00
CA VAL A 67 -1.16 -5.87 -8.68
C VAL A 67 -2.09 -5.18 -7.68
N TYR A 68 -2.60 -5.89 -6.69
CA TYR A 68 -3.45 -5.30 -5.64
C TYR A 68 -2.71 -4.24 -4.81
N GLU A 69 -1.46 -4.50 -4.44
CA GLU A 69 -0.62 -3.54 -3.70
C GLU A 69 -0.37 -2.26 -4.52
N LEU A 70 0.00 -2.41 -5.79
CA LEU A 70 0.22 -1.27 -6.69
C LEU A 70 -1.05 -0.41 -6.83
N ILE A 71 -2.20 -1.06 -7.00
CA ILE A 71 -3.50 -0.38 -7.08
C ILE A 71 -3.77 0.40 -5.79
N GLY A 72 -3.56 -0.20 -4.62
CA GLY A 72 -3.76 0.44 -3.32
C GLY A 72 -2.92 1.71 -3.16
N VAL A 73 -1.65 1.66 -3.55
CA VAL A 73 -0.73 2.82 -3.51
C VAL A 73 -1.19 3.94 -4.44
N ILE A 74 -1.65 3.61 -5.66
CA ILE A 74 -2.21 4.60 -6.60
C ILE A 74 -3.39 5.35 -5.98
N PHE A 75 -4.34 4.63 -5.38
CA PHE A 75 -5.52 5.23 -4.76
C PHE A 75 -5.16 6.11 -3.57
N PHE A 76 -4.17 5.68 -2.76
CA PHE A 76 -3.67 6.45 -1.64
C PHE A 76 -3.08 7.80 -2.08
N ILE A 77 -2.27 7.80 -3.15
CA ILE A 77 -1.68 9.03 -3.72
C ILE A 77 -2.77 9.97 -4.25
N LEU A 78 -3.81 9.44 -4.88
CA LEU A 78 -4.93 10.25 -5.40
C LEU A 78 -5.72 10.94 -4.28
N ILE A 79 -5.91 10.28 -3.14
CA ILE A 79 -6.56 10.88 -1.96
C ILE A 79 -5.72 12.05 -1.43
N ILE A 80 -4.40 11.86 -1.30
CA ILE A 80 -3.48 12.93 -0.88
C ILE A 80 -3.53 14.10 -1.87
N TYR A 81 -3.48 13.81 -3.17
CA TYR A 81 -3.56 14.83 -4.21
C TYR A 81 -4.88 15.63 -4.15
N GLY A 82 -6.01 14.93 -3.99
CA GLY A 82 -7.32 15.55 -3.79
C GLY A 82 -7.36 16.41 -2.52
N GLY A 83 -6.77 15.94 -1.43
CA GLY A 83 -6.66 16.67 -0.18
C GLY A 83 -5.87 17.97 -0.31
N ILE A 84 -4.71 17.93 -1.00
CA ILE A 84 -3.91 19.12 -1.27
C ILE A 84 -4.68 20.10 -2.16
N LEU A 85 -5.39 19.61 -3.18
CA LEU A 85 -6.22 20.45 -4.05
C LEU A 85 -7.35 21.13 -3.25
N TRP A 86 -7.96 20.42 -2.31
CA TRP A 86 -9.00 20.97 -1.43
C TRP A 86 -8.46 22.06 -0.52
N MET A 87 -7.30 21.81 0.12
CA MET A 87 -6.64 22.78 1.00
C MET A 87 -6.13 24.02 0.25
N THR A 88 -5.82 23.90 -1.05
CA THR A 88 -5.29 25.00 -1.88
C THR A 88 -6.34 25.75 -2.69
N ALA A 89 -7.61 25.33 -2.64
CA ALA A 89 -8.71 25.93 -3.39
C ALA A 89 -9.03 27.38 -2.98
N GLY A 90 -8.64 27.80 -1.77
CA GLY A 90 -8.71 29.21 -1.33
C GLY A 90 -10.11 29.84 -1.41
N GLY A 91 -11.17 29.04 -1.26
CA GLY A 91 -12.57 29.51 -1.33
C GLY A 91 -13.18 29.55 -2.74
N LYS A 92 -12.49 29.08 -3.79
CA LYS A 92 -13.10 28.89 -5.11
C LYS A 92 -13.94 27.61 -5.13
N ASP A 93 -15.27 27.76 -5.18
CA ASP A 93 -16.23 26.64 -5.18
C ASP A 93 -15.95 25.58 -6.26
N GLU A 94 -15.52 25.99 -7.45
CA GLU A 94 -15.15 25.06 -8.52
C GLU A 94 -13.99 24.14 -8.12
N GLN A 95 -12.96 24.68 -7.48
CA GLN A 95 -11.79 23.90 -7.07
C GLN A 95 -12.11 23.02 -5.87
N VAL A 96 -12.95 23.51 -4.95
CA VAL A 96 -13.45 22.72 -3.82
C VAL A 96 -14.26 21.52 -4.32
N LYS A 97 -15.23 21.73 -5.22
CA LYS A 97 -16.02 20.65 -5.82
C LYS A 97 -15.15 19.66 -6.59
N LYS A 98 -14.16 20.14 -7.35
CA LYS A 98 -13.24 19.26 -8.09
C LYS A 98 -12.42 18.38 -7.15
N ALA A 99 -11.88 18.96 -6.08
CA ALA A 99 -11.11 18.23 -5.07
C ALA A 99 -11.95 17.17 -4.34
N GLN A 100 -13.16 17.54 -3.91
CA GLN A 100 -14.10 16.61 -3.27
C GLN A 100 -14.48 15.46 -4.20
N ASN A 101 -14.74 15.73 -5.48
CA ASN A 101 -15.02 14.68 -6.46
C ASN A 101 -13.85 13.69 -6.61
N ILE A 102 -12.61 14.18 -6.61
CA ILE A 102 -11.42 13.31 -6.67
C ILE A 102 -11.36 12.45 -5.42
N ILE A 103 -11.48 13.04 -4.23
CA ILE A 103 -11.43 12.31 -2.96
C ILE A 103 -12.55 11.25 -2.88
N GLN A 104 -13.79 11.61 -3.22
CA GLN A 104 -14.92 10.68 -3.19
C GLN A 104 -14.70 9.50 -4.15
N ARG A 105 -14.30 9.77 -5.40
CA ARG A 105 -14.04 8.71 -6.38
C ARG A 105 -12.89 7.81 -5.96
N SER A 106 -11.82 8.37 -5.43
CA SER A 106 -10.67 7.59 -4.94
C SER A 106 -11.01 6.77 -3.70
N ALA A 107 -11.79 7.32 -2.76
CA ALA A 107 -12.23 6.60 -1.57
C ALA A 107 -13.17 5.44 -1.92
N ILE A 108 -14.12 5.64 -2.85
CA ILE A 108 -15.01 4.58 -3.32
C ILE A 108 -14.21 3.47 -4.02
N GLY A 109 -13.24 3.83 -4.86
CA GLY A 109 -12.37 2.85 -5.52
C GLY A 109 -11.57 2.01 -4.52
N LEU A 110 -10.97 2.65 -3.52
CA LEU A 110 -10.24 1.94 -2.46
C LEU A 110 -11.18 1.04 -1.64
N PHE A 111 -12.38 1.51 -1.31
CA PHE A 111 -13.38 0.74 -0.58
C PHE A 111 -13.79 -0.53 -1.33
N ILE A 112 -13.97 -0.45 -2.65
CA ILE A 112 -14.31 -1.60 -3.49
C ILE A 112 -13.18 -2.64 -3.49
N VAL A 113 -11.92 -2.21 -3.57
CA VAL A 113 -10.75 -3.12 -3.54
C VAL A 113 -10.69 -3.88 -2.21
N VAL A 114 -10.88 -3.18 -1.10
CA VAL A 114 -10.90 -3.81 0.24
C VAL A 114 -12.08 -4.79 0.36
N LEU A 115 -13.27 -4.41 -0.13
CA LEU A 115 -14.43 -5.29 -0.13
C LEU A 115 -14.23 -6.53 -0.99
N ALA A 116 -13.63 -6.40 -2.18
CA ALA A 116 -13.35 -7.54 -3.06
C ALA A 116 -12.43 -8.57 -2.38
N TYR A 117 -11.40 -8.09 -1.68
CA TYR A 117 -10.52 -8.96 -0.89
C TYR A 117 -11.25 -9.62 0.28
N ALA A 118 -12.04 -8.85 1.03
CA ALA A 118 -12.82 -9.37 2.15
C ALA A 118 -13.83 -10.46 1.72
N ILE A 119 -14.51 -10.26 0.58
CA ILE A 119 -15.43 -11.24 0.01
C ILE A 119 -14.69 -12.51 -0.42
N THR A 120 -13.56 -12.35 -1.13
CA THR A 120 -12.74 -13.49 -1.57
C THR A 120 -12.27 -14.32 -0.38
N TYR A 121 -11.77 -13.65 0.67
CA TYR A 121 -11.35 -14.31 1.90
C TYR A 121 -12.50 -15.01 2.62
N PHE A 122 -13.67 -14.38 2.69
CA PHE A 122 -14.86 -14.98 3.30
C PHE A 122 -15.29 -16.26 2.59
N ILE A 123 -15.28 -16.28 1.25
CA ILE A 123 -15.64 -17.46 0.46
C ILE A 123 -14.63 -18.59 0.68
N LEU A 124 -13.33 -18.27 0.63
CA LEU A 124 -12.27 -19.27 0.84
C LEU A 124 -12.36 -19.89 2.24
N LYS A 125 -12.59 -19.08 3.28
CA LYS A 125 -12.74 -19.55 4.66
C LYS A 125 -14.01 -20.35 4.92
N GLN A 126 -15.08 -20.12 4.15
CA GLN A 126 -16.33 -20.87 4.31
C GLN A 126 -16.27 -22.25 3.63
N ILE A 127 -15.40 -22.41 2.62
CA ILE A 127 -15.26 -23.64 1.83
C ILE A 127 -14.18 -24.58 2.40
N LEU A 128 -13.07 -24.03 2.93
CA LEU A 128 -12.00 -24.77 3.63
C LEU A 128 -12.34 -24.96 5.10
#